data_AF-A0A8K0DEG1-F1
#
_entry.id   AF-A0A8K0DEG1-F1
#
_cell.length_a   1.000
_cell.length_b   1.000
_cell.length_c   1.000
_cell.angle_alpha   90.00
_cell.angle_beta   90.00
_cell.angle_gamma   90.00
#
_symmetry.space_group_name_H-M   'P 1'
#
loop_
_entity.id
_entity.type
_entity.pdbx_description
1 polymer ?
#
loop_
_entity_poly.entity_id
_entity_poly.type
_entity_poly.pdbx_seq_one_letter_code
_entity_poly.pdbx_strand_id
1 'polypeptide(L)'
;MFLTFATEVVASFGFGLDGRSFDEADPEFRRMGEKPISVFEEEVVNYFRQIIKATLNYRKEHKILRNDFLNYLLEIKSKPEEYVFTDEDVLAHAIGLFTDGYETSAAVTCHALYLLGANPGIQDTLVSEIKGVFQKNNEKIDSDIISEMHYLVMCETLCMHPSGLALFRVCTKPFTLPPPHGPGTGPEVLIEVNTPVIKPVYGLHDDPKYYDDPKIFKPSRCLGNNKETRTKCAYLPFGEGPRSCHG
;
A
#
# COMPACT_ATOMS: atom_id res chain seq x y z
N MET A 1 -2.54 15.52 9.52
CA MET A 1 -3.46 15.50 8.38
C MET A 1 -3.34 14.23 7.54
N PHE A 2 -2.21 13.92 6.88
CA PHE A 2 -2.15 12.71 6.03
C PHE A 2 -2.13 11.41 6.81
N LEU A 3 -1.32 11.35 7.87
CA LEU A 3 -1.37 10.26 8.84
C LEU A 3 -2.79 10.14 9.44
N THR A 4 -3.38 11.27 9.84
CA THR A 4 -4.76 11.36 10.32
C THR A 4 -5.78 10.72 9.37
N PHE A 5 -5.70 11.03 8.07
CA PHE A 5 -6.57 10.47 7.05
C PHE A 5 -6.34 8.97 6.86
N ALA A 6 -5.08 8.53 6.76
CA ALA A 6 -4.75 7.13 6.61
C ALA A 6 -5.20 6.30 7.82
N THR A 7 -5.03 6.82 9.05
CA THR A 7 -5.55 6.21 10.28
C THR A 7 -7.05 5.99 10.17
N GLU A 8 -7.80 7.02 9.78
CA GLU A 8 -9.26 6.97 9.71
C GLU A 8 -9.77 5.98 8.65
N VAL A 9 -9.17 5.99 7.47
CA VAL A 9 -9.50 5.06 6.39
C VAL A 9 -9.24 3.62 6.84
N VAL A 10 -8.06 3.34 7.38
CA VAL A 10 -7.72 1.98 7.81
C VAL A 10 -8.56 1.53 9.01
N ALA A 11 -8.85 2.43 9.96
CA ALA A 11 -9.74 2.17 11.09
C ALA A 11 -11.15 1.78 10.64
N SER A 12 -11.72 2.60 9.74
CA SER A 12 -13.11 2.48 9.30
C SER A 12 -13.32 1.29 8.37
N PHE A 13 -12.45 1.11 7.36
CA PHE A 13 -12.57 0.04 6.39
C PHE A 13 -12.01 -1.30 6.89
N GLY A 14 -10.96 -1.27 7.72
CA GLY A 14 -10.37 -2.49 8.29
C GLY A 14 -11.17 -3.05 9.46
N PHE A 15 -11.60 -2.17 10.38
CA PHE A 15 -12.14 -2.57 11.68
C PHE A 15 -13.54 -2.04 11.96
N GLY A 16 -14.13 -1.24 11.07
CA GLY A 16 -15.43 -0.61 11.29
C GLY A 16 -15.43 0.37 12.47
N LEU A 17 -14.27 0.94 12.79
CA LEU A 17 -14.07 1.87 13.89
C LEU A 17 -14.05 3.31 13.36
N ASP A 18 -14.66 4.21 14.12
CA ASP A 18 -14.44 5.64 13.98
C ASP A 18 -13.19 5.98 14.80
N GLY A 19 -12.10 6.33 14.11
CA GLY A 19 -10.83 6.68 14.73
C GLY A 19 -10.87 8.07 15.37
N ARG A 20 -11.91 8.88 15.09
CA ARG A 20 -12.07 10.29 15.48
C ARG A 20 -10.81 11.12 15.20
N SER A 21 -10.08 10.72 14.15
CA SER A 21 -8.73 11.22 13.91
C SER A 21 -8.72 12.71 13.58
N PHE A 22 -9.82 13.21 13.02
CA PHE A 22 -10.00 14.61 12.65
C PHE A 22 -10.56 15.49 13.77
N ASP A 23 -11.25 14.91 14.74
CA ASP A 23 -11.94 15.64 15.82
C ASP A 23 -11.09 15.71 17.10
N GLU A 24 -10.23 14.72 17.33
CA GLU A 24 -9.32 14.67 18.48
C GLU A 24 -7.88 14.94 18.03
N ALA A 25 -7.19 15.83 18.76
CA ALA A 25 -5.82 16.21 18.41
C ALA A 25 -4.83 15.04 18.50
N ASP A 26 -5.11 14.08 19.39
CA ASP A 26 -4.26 12.93 19.69
C ASP A 26 -5.12 11.69 20.06
N PRO A 27 -5.86 11.13 19.08
CA PRO A 27 -6.70 9.97 19.30
C PRO A 27 -5.83 8.74 19.58
N GLU A 28 -6.30 7.88 20.47
CA GLU A 28 -5.57 6.70 20.93
C GLU A 28 -5.19 5.77 19.76
N PHE A 29 -6.04 5.66 18.75
CA PHE A 29 -5.79 4.87 17.54
C PHE A 29 -4.59 5.38 16.72
N ARG A 30 -4.34 6.70 16.76
CA ARG A 30 -3.24 7.35 16.04
C ARG A 30 -1.90 7.20 16.75
N ARG A 31 -1.86 7.33 18.08
CA ARG A 31 -0.62 7.16 18.89
C ARG A 31 0.12 5.86 18.57
N MET A 32 -0.63 4.81 18.24
CA MET A 32 -0.07 3.50 17.91
C MET A 32 0.65 3.46 16.57
N GLY A 33 0.26 4.31 15.61
CA GLY A 33 0.94 4.42 14.33
C GLY A 33 2.19 5.32 14.39
N GLU A 34 2.38 6.11 15.44
CA GLU A 34 3.46 7.11 15.50
C GLU A 34 4.87 6.52 15.69
N LYS A 35 4.98 5.21 15.97
CA LYS A 35 6.24 4.53 16.17
C LYS A 35 6.29 3.23 15.34
N PRO A 36 7.01 3.20 14.21
CA PRO A 36 7.09 2.03 13.31
C PRO A 36 7.63 0.75 13.98
N ILE A 37 8.40 0.90 15.06
CA ILE A 37 9.00 -0.21 15.83
C ILE A 37 8.10 -0.62 17.01
N SER A 38 7.19 0.27 17.47
CA SER A 38 6.38 0.00 18.65
C SER A 38 5.15 -0.86 18.38
N VAL A 39 4.80 -1.12 17.12
CA VAL A 39 3.63 -1.98 16.81
C VAL A 39 3.82 -3.43 17.22
N PHE A 40 5.05 -3.83 17.52
CA PHE A 40 5.38 -5.10 18.16
C PHE A 40 5.62 -4.98 19.67
N GLU A 41 5.55 -3.78 20.25
CA GLU A 41 5.59 -3.63 21.70
C GLU A 41 4.34 -4.27 22.31
N GLU A 42 4.54 -4.98 23.41
CA GLU A 42 3.48 -5.75 24.07
C GLU A 42 2.28 -4.88 24.45
N GLU A 43 2.51 -3.62 24.80
CA GLU A 43 1.48 -2.63 25.08
C GLU A 43 0.56 -2.38 23.87
N VAL A 44 1.14 -2.14 22.68
CA VAL A 44 0.38 -1.89 21.45
C VAL A 44 -0.36 -3.15 21.01
N VAL A 45 0.28 -4.32 21.07
CA VAL A 45 -0.37 -5.60 20.75
C VAL A 45 -1.54 -5.88 21.70
N ASN A 46 -1.36 -5.65 23.00
CA ASN A 46 -2.43 -5.83 23.99
C ASN A 46 -3.60 -4.87 23.76
N TYR A 47 -3.33 -3.65 23.32
CA TYR A 47 -4.37 -2.71 22.98
C TYR A 47 -5.18 -3.15 21.75
N PHE A 48 -4.51 -3.50 20.64
CA PHE A 48 -5.19 -4.04 19.46
C PHE A 48 -6.02 -5.28 19.79
N ARG A 49 -5.50 -6.17 20.65
CA ARG A 49 -6.24 -7.33 21.15
C ARG A 49 -7.51 -6.91 21.88
N GLN A 50 -7.44 -5.90 22.75
CA GLN A 50 -8.60 -5.39 23.48
C GLN A 50 -9.63 -4.75 22.53
N ILE A 51 -9.20 -3.89 21.61
CA ILE A 51 -10.09 -3.24 20.64
C ILE A 51 -10.78 -4.27 19.75
N ILE A 52 -10.03 -5.20 19.17
CA ILE A 52 -10.61 -6.19 18.25
C ILE A 52 -11.60 -7.06 19.01
N LYS A 53 -11.23 -7.53 20.21
CA LYS A 53 -12.13 -8.33 21.04
C LYS A 53 -13.40 -7.56 21.43
N ALA A 54 -13.27 -6.30 21.84
CA ALA A 54 -14.41 -5.44 22.16
C ALA A 54 -15.31 -5.23 20.94
N THR A 55 -14.72 -4.96 19.78
CA THR A 55 -15.43 -4.78 18.50
C THR A 55 -16.21 -6.04 18.10
N LEU A 56 -15.58 -7.22 18.19
CA LEU A 56 -16.20 -8.49 17.88
C LEU A 56 -17.36 -8.81 18.84
N ASN A 57 -17.18 -8.58 20.14
CA ASN A 57 -18.22 -8.78 21.14
C ASN A 57 -19.41 -7.85 20.91
N TYR A 58 -19.14 -6.56 20.68
CA TYR A 58 -20.17 -5.56 20.39
C TYR A 58 -20.99 -5.94 19.15
N ARG A 59 -20.31 -6.33 18.05
CA ARG A 59 -20.99 -6.78 16.83
C ARG A 59 -21.88 -8.00 17.09
N LYS A 60 -21.40 -8.97 17.88
CA LYS A 60 -22.15 -10.18 18.22
C LYS A 60 -23.39 -9.88 19.06
N GLU A 61 -23.26 -9.03 20.08
CA GLU A 61 -24.36 -8.63 20.96
C GLU A 61 -25.45 -7.88 20.19
N HIS A 62 -25.04 -6.94 19.33
CA HIS A 62 -25.95 -6.09 18.57
C HIS A 62 -26.37 -6.67 17.20
N LYS A 63 -25.92 -7.89 16.86
CA LYS A 63 -26.19 -8.56 15.57
C LYS A 63 -25.78 -7.70 14.36
N ILE A 64 -24.68 -6.99 14.49
CA ILE A 64 -24.14 -6.12 13.44
C ILE A 64 -23.32 -6.98 12.47
N LEU A 65 -23.75 -7.04 11.22
CA LEU A 65 -22.98 -7.59 10.11
C LEU A 65 -22.36 -6.45 9.32
N ARG A 66 -21.04 -6.50 9.11
CA ARG A 66 -20.31 -5.54 8.26
C ARG A 66 -19.51 -6.33 7.23
N ASN A 67 -19.43 -5.81 6.02
CA ASN A 67 -18.58 -6.34 4.97
C ASN A 67 -17.22 -5.64 5.04
N ASP A 68 -16.42 -5.98 6.05
CA ASP A 68 -15.07 -5.44 6.26
C ASP A 68 -14.03 -6.55 6.43
N PHE A 69 -12.76 -6.15 6.51
CA PHE A 69 -11.64 -7.08 6.62
C PHE A 69 -11.76 -7.97 7.85
N LEU A 70 -12.18 -7.42 9.00
CA LEU A 70 -12.37 -8.20 10.21
C LEU A 70 -13.45 -9.28 10.04
N ASN A 71 -14.56 -8.98 9.37
CA ASN A 71 -15.58 -9.99 9.06
C ASN A 71 -15.05 -11.08 8.13
N TYR A 72 -14.25 -10.72 7.14
CA TYR A 72 -13.60 -11.69 6.24
C TYR A 72 -12.67 -12.65 6.99
N LEU A 73 -11.90 -12.16 7.97
CA LEU A 73 -11.06 -13.01 8.83
C LEU A 73 -11.89 -14.00 9.66
N LEU A 74 -13.06 -13.58 10.16
CA LEU A 74 -13.99 -14.48 10.88
C LEU A 74 -14.59 -15.55 9.96
N GLU A 75 -14.89 -15.20 8.71
CA GLU A 75 -15.37 -16.16 7.72
C GLU A 75 -14.31 -17.21 7.41
N ILE A 76 -13.06 -16.81 7.21
CA ILE A 76 -11.93 -17.76 7.05
C ILE A 76 -11.84 -18.66 8.28
N LYS A 77 -11.89 -18.08 9.48
CA LYS A 77 -11.84 -18.82 10.74
C LYS A 77 -12.97 -19.84 10.90
N SER A 78 -14.13 -19.58 10.33
CA SER A 78 -15.29 -20.47 10.43
C SER A 78 -15.19 -21.71 9.52
N LYS A 79 -14.29 -21.70 8.53
CA LYS A 79 -14.14 -22.79 7.57
C LYS A 79 -13.30 -23.93 8.16
N PRO A 80 -13.70 -25.19 7.96
CA PRO A 80 -12.87 -26.33 8.29
C PRO A 80 -11.74 -26.43 7.26
N GLU A 81 -10.55 -25.95 7.61
CA GLU A 81 -9.34 -26.07 6.79
C GLU A 81 -8.28 -26.91 7.50
N GLU A 82 -7.24 -27.32 6.75
CA GLU A 82 -6.09 -28.07 7.29
C GLU A 82 -5.34 -27.25 8.36
N TYR A 83 -5.36 -25.92 8.22
CA TYR A 83 -4.87 -24.98 9.22
C TYR A 83 -6.03 -24.41 10.04
N VAL A 84 -5.96 -24.56 11.37
CA VAL A 84 -6.96 -24.01 12.29
C VAL A 84 -6.63 -22.55 12.58
N PHE A 85 -7.39 -21.65 11.98
CA PHE A 85 -7.22 -20.20 12.17
C PHE A 85 -7.67 -19.77 13.59
N THR A 86 -6.76 -19.18 14.34
CA THR A 86 -6.97 -18.81 15.75
C THR A 86 -7.39 -17.35 15.93
N ASP A 87 -7.77 -16.94 17.15
CA ASP A 87 -7.98 -15.51 17.44
C ASP A 87 -6.69 -14.70 17.36
N GLU A 88 -5.53 -15.31 17.63
CA GLU A 88 -4.23 -14.65 17.48
C GLU A 88 -3.89 -14.45 16.01
N ASP A 89 -4.32 -15.33 15.10
CA ASP A 89 -4.15 -15.12 13.65
C ASP A 89 -5.03 -13.96 13.16
N VAL A 90 -6.27 -13.85 13.65
CA VAL A 90 -7.14 -12.69 13.38
C VAL A 90 -6.44 -11.39 13.83
N LEU A 91 -5.91 -11.38 15.06
CA LEU A 91 -5.20 -10.24 15.62
C LEU A 91 -3.95 -9.89 14.80
N ALA A 92 -3.12 -10.87 14.46
CA ALA A 92 -1.89 -10.66 13.71
C ALA A 92 -2.17 -10.08 12.31
N HIS A 93 -3.16 -10.61 11.60
CA HIS A 93 -3.56 -10.09 10.29
C HIS A 93 -4.18 -8.69 10.37
N ALA A 94 -4.97 -8.42 11.41
CA ALA A 94 -5.54 -7.11 11.66
C ALA A 94 -4.44 -6.05 11.91
N ILE A 95 -3.51 -6.34 12.83
CA ILE A 95 -2.37 -5.44 13.09
C ILE A 95 -1.55 -5.23 11.81
N GLY A 96 -1.27 -6.31 11.07
CA GLY A 96 -0.53 -6.23 9.80
C GLY A 96 -1.20 -5.32 8.77
N LEU A 97 -2.51 -5.46 8.56
CA LEU A 97 -3.23 -4.56 7.66
C LEU A 97 -3.14 -3.11 8.13
N PHE A 98 -3.24 -2.88 9.45
CA PHE A 98 -3.13 -1.53 10.01
C PHE A 98 -1.77 -0.90 9.71
N THR A 99 -0.69 -1.61 10.04
CA THR A 99 0.67 -1.12 9.86
C THR A 99 1.02 -0.91 8.38
N ASP A 100 0.67 -1.88 7.55
CA ASP A 100 1.06 -1.89 6.13
C ASP A 100 0.33 -0.80 5.36
N GLY A 101 -0.94 -0.53 5.70
CA GLY A 101 -1.77 0.48 5.04
C GLY A 101 -1.58 1.90 5.56
N TYR A 102 -1.21 2.07 6.83
CA TYR A 102 -1.17 3.37 7.49
C TYR A 102 -0.03 4.26 6.98
N GLU A 103 1.21 3.86 7.18
CA GLU A 103 2.37 4.71 6.91
C GLU A 103 2.60 4.87 5.40
N THR A 104 2.45 3.78 4.65
CA THR A 104 2.71 3.75 3.20
C THR A 104 1.73 4.66 2.43
N SER A 105 0.43 4.61 2.77
CA SER A 105 -0.62 5.44 2.14
C SER A 105 -0.50 6.91 2.53
N ALA A 106 -0.16 7.19 3.80
CA ALA A 106 0.07 8.56 4.25
C ALA A 106 1.27 9.20 3.54
N ALA A 107 2.38 8.46 3.41
CA ALA A 107 3.59 8.91 2.75
C ALA A 107 3.35 9.24 1.27
N VAL A 108 2.74 8.31 0.51
CA VAL A 108 2.47 8.55 -0.92
C VAL A 108 1.49 9.70 -1.13
N THR A 109 0.47 9.84 -0.27
CA THR A 109 -0.50 10.95 -0.36
C THR A 109 0.19 12.30 -0.11
N CYS A 110 1.08 12.35 0.88
CA CYS A 110 1.90 13.53 1.18
C CYS A 110 2.76 13.92 -0.03
N HIS A 111 3.48 12.96 -0.61
CA HIS A 111 4.30 13.19 -1.80
C HIS A 111 3.46 13.63 -3.01
N ALA A 112 2.31 13.01 -3.25
CA ALA A 112 1.43 13.38 -4.35
C ALA A 112 0.99 14.85 -4.24
N LEU A 113 0.57 15.28 -3.05
CA LEU A 113 0.12 16.66 -2.82
C LEU A 113 1.27 17.66 -2.91
N TYR A 114 2.46 17.31 -2.43
CA TYR A 114 3.66 18.11 -2.62
C TYR A 114 3.97 18.29 -4.11
N LEU A 115 3.98 17.20 -4.89
CA LEU A 115 4.25 17.23 -6.32
C LEU A 115 3.19 18.01 -7.09
N LEU A 116 1.91 17.89 -6.73
CA LEU A 116 0.84 18.68 -7.33
C LEU A 116 0.99 20.17 -7.01
N GLY A 117 1.28 20.53 -5.76
CA GLY A 117 1.52 21.92 -5.36
C GLY A 117 2.74 22.54 -6.03
N ALA A 118 3.77 21.74 -6.33
CA ALA A 118 4.95 22.16 -7.08
C ALA A 118 4.72 22.22 -8.61
N ASN A 119 3.62 21.64 -9.12
CA ASN A 119 3.33 21.56 -10.55
C ASN A 119 1.88 22.01 -10.86
N PRO A 120 1.58 23.32 -10.84
CA PRO A 120 0.21 23.83 -10.96
C PRO A 120 -0.52 23.39 -12.24
N GLY A 121 0.18 23.32 -13.39
CA GLY A 121 -0.46 22.87 -14.64
C GLY A 121 -0.89 21.40 -14.60
N ILE A 122 -0.15 20.54 -13.88
CA ILE A 122 -0.51 19.15 -13.65
C ILE A 122 -1.71 19.08 -12.68
N GLN A 123 -1.69 19.90 -11.63
CA GLN A 123 -2.81 20.02 -10.70
C GLN A 123 -4.10 20.47 -11.40
N ASP A 124 -4.04 21.49 -12.25
CA ASP A 124 -5.20 21.99 -13.01
C ASP A 124 -5.77 20.93 -13.93
N THR A 125 -4.91 20.14 -14.56
CA THR A 125 -5.31 19.00 -15.41
C THR A 125 -6.05 17.95 -14.59
N LEU A 126 -5.51 17.56 -13.43
CA LEU A 126 -6.15 16.60 -12.53
C LEU A 126 -7.51 17.12 -12.02
N VAL A 127 -7.57 18.36 -11.56
CA VAL A 127 -8.81 18.98 -11.06
C VAL A 127 -9.88 19.05 -12.16
N SER A 128 -9.46 19.33 -13.39
CA SER A 128 -10.38 19.36 -14.54
C SER A 128 -10.95 17.98 -14.86
N GLU A 129 -10.12 16.92 -14.79
CA GLU A 129 -10.60 15.54 -14.94
C GLU A 129 -11.59 15.17 -13.83
N ILE A 130 -11.23 15.40 -12.57
CA ILE A 130 -12.06 15.08 -11.41
C ILE A 130 -13.44 15.76 -11.53
N LYS A 131 -13.46 17.06 -11.84
CA LYS A 131 -14.71 17.81 -12.04
C LYS A 131 -15.51 17.27 -13.21
N GLY A 132 -14.87 16.93 -14.33
CA GLY A 132 -15.54 16.37 -15.50
C GLY A 132 -16.21 15.03 -15.21
N VAL A 133 -15.50 14.13 -14.51
CA VAL A 133 -16.02 12.80 -14.12
C VAL A 133 -17.21 12.94 -13.17
N PHE A 134 -17.14 13.82 -12.16
CA PHE A 134 -18.25 14.02 -11.23
C PHE A 134 -19.45 14.70 -11.88
N GLN A 135 -19.24 15.72 -12.71
CA GLN A 135 -20.33 16.38 -13.44
C GLN A 135 -21.06 15.40 -14.37
N LYS A 136 -20.31 14.55 -15.08
CA LYS A 136 -20.88 13.49 -15.93
C LYS A 136 -21.74 12.51 -15.13
N ASN A 137 -21.39 12.27 -13.87
CA ASN A 137 -22.03 11.27 -13.01
C ASN A 137 -22.93 11.87 -11.91
N ASN A 138 -23.41 13.12 -12.08
CA ASN A 138 -24.32 13.81 -11.16
C ASN A 138 -23.77 13.94 -9.72
N GLU A 139 -22.47 14.26 -9.59
CA GLU A 139 -21.78 14.46 -8.30
C GLU A 139 -21.84 13.23 -7.37
N LYS A 140 -22.08 12.04 -7.92
CA LYS A 140 -22.04 10.78 -7.16
C LYS A 140 -20.60 10.34 -6.97
N ILE A 141 -20.34 9.76 -5.79
CA ILE A 141 -19.07 9.13 -5.46
C ILE A 141 -19.33 7.63 -5.32
N ASP A 142 -18.82 6.85 -6.28
CA ASP A 142 -18.78 5.39 -6.21
C ASP A 142 -17.50 4.85 -6.86
N SER A 143 -17.22 3.57 -6.62
CA SER A 143 -15.98 2.92 -7.08
C SER A 143 -15.86 2.86 -8.60
N ASP A 144 -16.98 2.71 -9.31
CA ASP A 144 -16.99 2.61 -10.77
C ASP A 144 -16.70 3.99 -11.38
N ILE A 145 -17.29 5.06 -10.82
CA ILE A 145 -17.02 6.45 -11.20
C ILE A 145 -15.56 6.81 -10.94
N ILE A 146 -15.01 6.48 -9.76
CA ILE A 146 -13.60 6.77 -9.44
C ILE A 146 -12.67 6.08 -10.44
N SER A 147 -13.04 4.89 -10.92
CA SER A 147 -12.25 4.14 -11.92
C SER A 147 -12.22 4.80 -13.30
N GLU A 148 -13.09 5.77 -13.58
CA GLU A 148 -13.05 6.60 -14.79
C GLU A 148 -11.95 7.68 -14.75
N MET A 149 -11.35 7.95 -13.58
CA MET A 149 -10.25 8.91 -13.45
C MET A 149 -8.95 8.28 -13.96
N HIS A 150 -8.54 8.69 -15.16
CA HIS A 150 -7.40 8.09 -15.86
C HIS A 150 -6.10 8.86 -15.65
N TYR A 151 -6.15 10.09 -15.14
CA TYR A 151 -4.97 10.90 -14.84
C TYR A 151 -4.29 10.42 -13.55
N LEU A 152 -3.61 9.27 -13.66
CA LEU A 152 -3.00 8.51 -12.57
C LEU A 152 -1.72 9.18 -12.00
N VAL A 153 -1.85 10.37 -11.40
CA VAL A 153 -0.75 11.09 -10.73
C VAL A 153 -0.11 10.26 -9.62
N MET A 154 -0.87 9.34 -9.02
CA MET A 154 -0.38 8.42 -7.99
C MET A 154 0.66 7.43 -8.52
N CYS A 155 0.50 6.96 -9.75
CA CYS A 155 1.49 6.04 -10.34
C CYS A 155 2.85 6.72 -10.54
N GLU A 156 2.83 7.98 -10.99
CA GLU A 156 4.07 8.74 -11.15
C GLU A 156 4.67 9.15 -9.79
N THR A 157 3.81 9.50 -8.83
CA THR A 157 4.23 9.76 -7.45
C THR A 157 4.96 8.56 -6.86
N LEU A 158 4.41 7.36 -7.03
CA LEU A 158 5.01 6.11 -6.57
C LEU A 158 6.29 5.73 -7.33
N CYS A 159 6.46 6.21 -8.57
CA CYS A 159 7.70 6.06 -9.31
C CYS A 159 8.80 6.96 -8.71
N MET A 160 8.50 8.22 -8.44
CA MET A 160 9.49 9.17 -7.91
C MET A 160 9.77 8.95 -6.41
N HIS A 161 8.74 8.55 -5.66
CA HIS A 161 8.75 8.39 -4.21
C HIS A 161 8.07 7.08 -3.80
N PRO A 162 8.66 5.92 -4.12
CA PRO A 162 8.12 4.63 -3.69
C PRO A 162 8.18 4.51 -2.17
N SER A 163 7.06 4.13 -1.54
CA SER A 163 7.01 3.90 -0.09
C SER A 163 7.91 2.71 0.34
N GLY A 164 8.09 1.73 -0.54
CA GLY A 164 9.05 0.64 -0.36
C GLY A 164 10.33 0.85 -1.19
N LEU A 165 11.44 1.20 -0.54
CA LEU A 165 12.70 1.50 -1.25
C LEU A 165 13.42 0.27 -1.82
N ALA A 166 13.19 -0.91 -1.23
CA ALA A 166 13.80 -2.16 -1.64
C ALA A 166 12.89 -3.36 -1.33
N LEU A 167 13.03 -4.42 -2.14
CA LEU A 167 12.39 -5.72 -1.89
C LEU A 167 13.45 -6.74 -1.49
N PHE A 168 13.21 -7.44 -0.40
CA PHE A 168 14.12 -8.46 0.12
C PHE A 168 13.61 -9.85 -0.24
N ARG A 169 14.53 -10.73 -0.63
CA ARG A 169 14.29 -12.16 -0.90
C ARG A 169 15.43 -12.98 -0.30
N VAL A 170 15.15 -14.24 -0.01
CA VAL A 170 16.18 -15.23 0.35
C VAL A 170 16.11 -16.36 -0.67
N CYS A 171 17.26 -16.75 -1.19
CA CYS A 171 17.35 -17.84 -2.16
C CYS A 171 16.95 -19.18 -1.52
N THR A 172 15.92 -19.84 -2.06
CA THR A 172 15.45 -21.15 -1.57
C THR A 172 15.92 -22.32 -2.42
N LYS A 173 16.38 -22.04 -3.64
CA LYS A 173 16.93 -23.01 -4.59
C LYS A 173 18.05 -22.32 -5.37
N PRO A 174 19.24 -22.95 -5.50
CA PRO A 174 20.37 -22.30 -6.15
C PRO A 174 20.03 -21.97 -7.59
N PHE A 175 20.39 -20.77 -8.02
CA PHE A 175 20.19 -20.32 -9.40
C PHE A 175 21.32 -19.39 -9.82
N THR A 176 21.59 -19.36 -11.11
CA THR A 176 22.66 -18.55 -11.69
C THR A 176 22.07 -17.31 -12.35
N LEU A 177 22.55 -16.13 -11.94
CA LEU A 177 22.24 -14.87 -12.60
C LEU A 177 23.19 -14.64 -13.78
N PRO A 178 22.70 -14.01 -14.87
CA PRO A 178 23.57 -13.57 -15.95
C PRO A 178 24.57 -12.52 -15.44
N PRO A 179 25.63 -12.22 -16.21
CA PRO A 179 26.60 -11.22 -15.80
C PRO A 179 25.93 -9.86 -15.57
N PRO A 180 26.36 -9.06 -14.56
CA PRO A 180 25.64 -7.86 -14.11
C PRO A 180 25.34 -6.79 -15.17
N HIS A 181 26.14 -6.74 -16.25
CA HIS A 181 25.97 -5.76 -17.34
C HIS A 181 25.58 -6.41 -18.68
N GLY A 182 25.15 -7.68 -18.66
CA GLY A 182 24.68 -8.41 -19.83
C GLY A 182 25.63 -9.49 -20.34
N PRO A 183 25.25 -10.22 -21.39
CA PRO A 183 26.07 -11.30 -21.95
C PRO A 183 27.47 -10.80 -22.35
N GLY A 184 28.52 -11.50 -21.91
CA GLY A 184 29.91 -11.18 -22.25
C GLY A 184 30.57 -10.09 -21.41
N THR A 185 29.88 -9.51 -20.42
CA THR A 185 30.45 -8.43 -19.57
C THR A 185 31.12 -8.93 -18.29
N GLY A 186 31.20 -10.24 -18.07
CA GLY A 186 31.75 -10.82 -16.86
C GLY A 186 31.28 -12.26 -16.62
N PRO A 187 31.63 -12.85 -15.47
CA PRO A 187 31.13 -14.16 -15.08
C PRO A 187 29.65 -14.09 -14.71
N GLU A 188 28.97 -15.21 -14.92
CA GLU A 188 27.69 -15.47 -14.29
C GLU A 188 27.86 -15.55 -12.76
N VAL A 189 26.80 -15.24 -12.02
CA VAL A 189 26.84 -15.20 -10.56
C VAL A 189 25.92 -16.30 -10.00
N LEU A 190 26.52 -17.32 -9.38
CA LEU A 190 25.76 -18.35 -8.65
C LEU A 190 25.22 -17.75 -7.34
N ILE A 191 23.91 -17.84 -7.15
CA ILE A 191 23.24 -17.47 -5.91
C ILE A 191 22.91 -18.75 -5.14
N GLU A 192 23.68 -19.01 -4.08
CA GLU A 192 23.49 -20.18 -3.24
C GLU A 192 22.24 -20.05 -2.36
N VAL A 193 21.74 -21.19 -1.88
CA VAL A 193 20.62 -21.23 -0.92
C VAL A 193 20.99 -20.41 0.33
N ASN A 194 20.00 -19.73 0.90
CA ASN A 194 20.13 -18.80 2.02
C ASN A 194 20.83 -17.47 1.71
N THR A 195 21.24 -17.23 0.47
CA THR A 195 21.77 -15.92 0.06
C THR A 195 20.65 -14.88 0.05
N PRO A 196 20.75 -13.76 0.81
CA PRO A 196 19.83 -12.64 0.70
C PRO A 196 20.01 -11.92 -0.64
N VAL A 197 18.90 -11.57 -1.29
CA VAL A 197 18.87 -10.82 -2.54
C VAL A 197 18.00 -9.58 -2.34
N ILE A 198 18.55 -8.43 -2.71
CA ILE A 198 17.87 -7.14 -2.59
C ILE A 198 17.57 -6.62 -4.00
N LYS A 199 16.31 -6.28 -4.26
CA LYS A 199 15.92 -5.52 -5.45
C LYS A 199 15.80 -4.04 -5.08
N PRO A 200 16.64 -3.15 -5.63
CA PRO A 200 16.61 -1.72 -5.29
C PRO A 200 15.46 -1.04 -6.04
N VAL A 201 14.27 -0.96 -5.44
CA VAL A 201 13.06 -0.38 -6.08
C VAL A 201 13.31 1.08 -6.47
N TYR A 202 13.81 1.88 -5.52
CA TYR A 202 14.11 3.29 -5.80
C TYR A 202 15.15 3.44 -6.92
N GLY A 203 16.22 2.63 -6.88
CA GLY A 203 17.26 2.66 -7.91
C GLY A 203 16.73 2.29 -9.29
N LEU A 204 15.81 1.32 -9.38
CA LEU A 204 15.15 0.96 -10.64
C LEU A 204 14.21 2.06 -11.14
N HIS A 205 13.47 2.72 -10.24
CA HIS A 205 12.54 3.79 -10.62
C HIS A 205 13.24 5.09 -11.01
N ASP A 206 14.47 5.29 -10.52
CA ASP A 206 15.31 6.45 -10.81
C ASP A 206 16.31 6.21 -11.97
N ASP A 207 16.31 5.01 -12.57
CA ASP A 207 17.27 4.64 -13.61
C ASP A 207 16.83 5.21 -14.97
N PRO A 208 17.63 6.08 -15.62
CA PRO A 208 17.32 6.64 -16.94
C PRO A 208 17.27 5.59 -18.04
N LYS A 209 17.76 4.36 -17.81
CA LYS A 209 17.56 3.23 -18.72
C LYS A 209 16.09 2.83 -18.84
N TYR A 210 15.29 3.03 -17.78
CA TYR A 210 13.89 2.61 -17.74
C TYR A 210 12.92 3.79 -17.80
N TYR A 211 13.34 4.98 -17.36
CA TYR A 211 12.49 6.16 -17.31
C TYR A 211 13.22 7.38 -17.86
N ASP A 212 12.76 7.90 -19.00
CA ASP A 212 13.31 9.15 -19.57
C ASP A 212 13.09 10.32 -18.59
N ASP A 213 14.14 11.04 -18.21
CA ASP A 213 14.11 12.16 -17.25
C ASP A 213 13.49 11.78 -15.88
N PRO A 214 14.04 10.78 -15.15
CA PRO A 214 13.38 10.19 -13.97
C PRO A 214 13.11 11.19 -12.84
N LYS A 215 13.83 12.32 -12.81
CA LYS A 215 13.66 13.41 -11.85
C LYS A 215 12.49 14.37 -12.15
N ILE A 216 11.89 14.29 -13.34
CA ILE A 216 10.75 15.13 -13.74
C ILE A 216 9.44 14.41 -13.42
N PHE A 217 8.54 15.10 -12.74
CA PHE A 217 7.19 14.61 -12.45
C PHE A 217 6.34 14.61 -13.73
N LYS A 218 6.15 13.42 -14.32
CA LYS A 218 5.50 13.26 -15.62
C LYS A 218 4.38 12.20 -15.57
N PRO A 219 3.17 12.55 -15.08
CA PRO A 219 2.03 11.64 -15.01
C PRO A 219 1.68 10.93 -16.32
N SER A 220 2.03 11.54 -17.46
CA SER A 220 1.84 10.93 -18.79
C SER A 220 2.54 9.58 -18.97
N ARG A 221 3.57 9.24 -18.18
CA ARG A 221 4.20 7.90 -18.17
C ARG A 221 3.23 6.79 -17.76
N CYS A 222 2.14 7.16 -17.09
CA CYS A 222 1.16 6.22 -16.53
C CYS A 222 -0.13 6.14 -17.34
N LEU A 223 -0.25 6.89 -18.43
CA LEU A 223 -1.47 6.99 -19.24
C LEU A 223 -1.50 5.98 -20.40
N GLY A 224 -2.67 5.44 -20.69
CA GLY A 224 -2.93 4.59 -21.85
C GLY A 224 -1.95 3.41 -21.99
N ASN A 225 -1.49 3.16 -23.22
CA ASN A 225 -0.61 2.03 -23.56
C ASN A 225 0.82 2.17 -22.98
N ASN A 226 1.16 3.31 -22.37
CA ASN A 226 2.46 3.49 -21.71
C ASN A 226 2.63 2.55 -20.52
N LYS A 227 1.53 2.05 -19.94
CA LYS A 227 1.56 1.02 -18.88
C LYS A 227 1.99 -0.35 -19.42
N GLU A 228 1.53 -0.70 -20.62
CA GLU A 228 1.77 -2.01 -21.25
C GLU A 228 3.18 -2.13 -21.84
N THR A 229 3.77 -1.00 -22.22
CA THR A 229 5.11 -0.93 -22.83
C THR A 229 6.25 -0.82 -21.82
N ARG A 230 5.94 -0.75 -20.51
CA ARG A 230 6.97 -0.67 -19.46
C ARG A 230 7.87 -1.89 -19.45
N THR A 231 9.15 -1.64 -19.17
CA THR A 231 10.09 -2.73 -18.90
C THR A 231 9.58 -3.55 -17.72
N LYS A 232 9.40 -4.85 -17.93
CA LYS A 232 8.99 -5.79 -16.89
C LYS A 232 9.95 -5.69 -15.70
N CYS A 233 9.41 -5.77 -14.50
CA CYS A 233 10.18 -5.68 -13.24
C CYS A 233 10.91 -4.33 -13.00
N ALA A 234 10.64 -3.27 -13.77
CA ALA A 234 11.23 -1.94 -13.54
C ALA A 234 10.28 -0.99 -12.77
N TYR A 235 8.97 -1.24 -12.80
CA TYR A 235 7.97 -0.52 -12.01
C TYR A 235 7.42 -1.46 -10.93
N LEU A 236 7.88 -1.27 -9.70
CA LEU A 236 7.67 -2.19 -8.56
C LEU A 236 7.17 -1.48 -7.27
N PRO A 237 6.28 -0.48 -7.34
CA PRO A 237 5.86 0.25 -6.13
C PRO A 237 5.10 -0.63 -5.13
N PHE A 238 4.49 -1.71 -5.61
CA PHE A 238 3.73 -2.69 -4.81
C PHE A 238 4.41 -4.08 -4.82
N GLY A 239 5.66 -4.14 -5.27
CA GLY A 239 6.36 -5.41 -5.51
C GLY A 239 5.77 -6.24 -6.65
N GLU A 240 6.12 -7.53 -6.67
CA GLU A 240 5.69 -8.48 -7.70
C GLU A 240 5.75 -9.92 -7.16
N GLY A 241 4.89 -10.78 -7.73
CA GLY A 241 4.78 -12.21 -7.39
C GLY A 241 3.76 -12.49 -6.28
N PRO A 242 3.75 -13.69 -5.68
CA PRO A 242 2.73 -14.12 -4.73
C PRO A 242 2.75 -13.39 -3.38
N ARG A 243 3.73 -12.49 -3.18
CA ARG A 243 3.90 -11.65 -1.98
C ARG A 243 3.98 -10.17 -2.37
N SER A 244 3.32 -9.78 -3.46
CA SER A 244 3.06 -8.36 -3.76
C SER A 244 2.07 -7.78 -2.74
N CYS A 245 1.95 -6.46 -2.71
CA CYS A 245 0.95 -5.77 -1.89
C CYS A 245 -0.46 -6.35 -2.18
N HIS A 246 -1.23 -6.58 -1.12
CA HIS A 246 -2.60 -7.09 -1.20
C HIS A 246 -3.65 -5.97 -1.17
N GLY A 247 -3.34 -4.84 -0.54
CA GLY A 247 -4.14 -3.62 -0.58
C GLY A 247 -3.95 -2.85 -1.87
#